data_AF-A0A0Q7TSF0-F1
#
_entry.id   AF-A0A0Q7TSF0-F1
#
_cell.length_a   1.000
_cell.length_b   1.000
_cell.length_c   1.000
_cell.angle_alpha   90.00
_cell.angle_beta   90.00
_cell.angle_gamma   90.00
#
_symmetry.space_group_name_H-M   'P 1'
#
loop_
_entity.id
_entity.type
_entity.pdbx_description
1 polymer ?
#
loop_
_entity_poly.entity_id
_entity_poly.type
_entity_poly.pdbx_seq_one_letter_code
_entity_poly.pdbx_strand_id
1 'polypeptide(L)'
;MRVSREKAAENRERIIAVASTLLREKGFDGIGVADIMKAAELTHGGFYGHFESKDDLAAQACDAALAKSAARWTEVRDSAGDDAFAAMIAHYLSPRQYDSSGRGCALVALGAEAPRQAKSVRAVFRDGLMRLVDVLMGAIPGTKAARRRKALAVMAQLVGAGVLARAVNDGALAEEILEATKRDLLARS
;
A
#
# COMPACT_ATOMS: atom_id res chain seq x y z
N MET A 1 20.79 21.82 21.43
CA MET A 1 21.62 20.60 21.24
C MET A 1 21.50 20.19 19.78
N ARG A 2 22.62 20.11 19.03
CA ARG A 2 22.61 19.81 17.60
C ARG A 2 22.46 18.30 17.42
N VAL A 3 21.36 17.87 16.81
CA VAL A 3 21.12 16.46 16.47
C VAL A 3 22.21 16.02 15.47
N SER A 4 22.82 14.85 15.68
CA SER A 4 23.80 14.31 14.73
C SER A 4 23.13 14.03 13.38
N ARG A 5 23.89 14.02 12.28
CA ARG A 5 23.32 13.71 10.95
C ARG A 5 22.65 12.34 10.92
N GLU A 6 23.27 11.37 11.58
CA GLU A 6 22.74 10.02 11.76
C GLU A 6 21.40 10.05 12.51
N LYS A 7 21.33 10.75 13.64
CA LYS A 7 20.09 10.85 14.41
C LYS A 7 18.98 11.58 13.65
N ALA A 8 19.34 12.55 12.82
CA ALA A 8 18.37 13.24 11.96
C ALA A 8 17.83 12.31 10.86
N ALA A 9 18.65 11.42 10.30
CA ALA A 9 18.22 10.41 9.35
C ALA A 9 17.29 9.37 10.00
N GLU A 10 17.66 8.84 11.18
CA GLU A 10 16.81 7.92 11.95
C GLU A 10 15.44 8.53 12.26
N ASN A 11 15.41 9.79 12.73
CA ASN A 11 14.17 10.50 13.01
C ASN A 11 13.32 10.65 11.75
N ARG A 12 13.94 10.97 10.61
CA ARG A 12 13.25 11.10 9.32
C ARG A 12 12.60 9.78 8.90
N GLU A 13 13.32 8.67 8.97
CA GLU A 13 12.78 7.34 8.68
C GLU A 13 11.64 6.96 9.64
N ARG A 14 11.79 7.27 10.93
CA ARG A 14 10.74 7.06 11.92
C ARG A 14 9.47 7.83 11.58
N ILE A 15 9.58 9.11 11.18
CA ILE A 15 8.44 9.93 10.78
C ILE A 15 7.76 9.31 9.54
N ILE A 16 8.52 8.88 8.53
CA ILE A 16 7.98 8.23 7.33
C ILE A 16 7.23 6.95 7.69
N ALA A 17 7.79 6.10 8.55
CA ALA A 17 7.16 4.84 8.96
C ALA A 17 5.84 5.07 9.70
N VAL A 18 5.81 6.04 10.61
CA VAL A 18 4.61 6.44 11.36
C VAL A 18 3.56 7.03 10.42
N ALA A 19 3.96 8.00 9.58
CA ALA A 19 3.07 8.62 8.60
C ALA A 19 2.49 7.56 7.64
N SER A 20 3.31 6.62 7.18
CA SER A 20 2.88 5.54 6.28
C SER A 20 1.73 4.72 6.89
N THR A 21 1.83 4.42 8.18
CA THR A 21 0.78 3.69 8.92
C THR A 21 -0.45 4.56 9.10
N LEU A 22 -0.30 5.78 9.62
CA LEU A 22 -1.42 6.67 9.91
C LEU A 22 -2.20 7.09 8.65
N LEU A 23 -1.52 7.30 7.52
CA LEU A 23 -2.20 7.55 6.25
C LEU A 23 -3.14 6.40 5.88
N ARG A 24 -2.70 5.15 6.02
CA ARG A 24 -3.56 3.98 5.70
C ARG A 24 -4.72 3.78 6.68
N GLU A 25 -4.62 4.34 7.89
CA GLU A 25 -5.67 4.31 8.91
C GLU A 25 -6.68 5.45 8.75
N LYS A 26 -6.20 6.65 8.42
CA LYS A 26 -6.95 7.90 8.53
C LYS A 26 -7.14 8.65 7.21
N GLY A 27 -6.51 8.19 6.13
CA GLY A 27 -6.45 8.92 4.86
C GLY A 27 -5.39 10.02 4.87
N PHE A 28 -5.20 10.67 3.72
CA PHE A 28 -4.31 11.81 3.55
C PHE A 28 -4.80 13.07 4.29
N ASP A 29 -6.11 13.28 4.26
CA ASP A 29 -6.73 14.48 4.83
C ASP A 29 -7.12 14.30 6.30
N GLY A 30 -7.32 13.06 6.76
CA GLY A 30 -7.73 12.74 8.13
C GLY A 30 -6.61 12.72 9.17
N ILE A 31 -5.37 13.06 8.81
CA ILE A 31 -4.24 13.17 9.74
C ILE A 31 -3.44 14.45 9.55
N GLY A 32 -3.07 15.13 10.64
CA GLY A 32 -2.25 16.34 10.64
C GLY A 32 -0.77 16.09 10.90
N VAL A 33 0.08 17.07 10.58
CA VAL A 33 1.52 17.04 10.90
C VAL A 33 1.77 16.91 12.41
N ALA A 34 0.99 17.63 13.23
CA ALA A 34 1.10 17.56 14.69
C ALA A 34 0.88 16.15 15.23
N ASP A 35 -0.15 15.45 14.75
CA ASP A 35 -0.47 14.10 15.19
C ASP A 35 0.58 13.09 14.74
N ILE A 36 1.09 13.23 13.51
CA ILE A 36 2.18 12.39 13.00
C ILE A 36 3.45 12.58 13.84
N MET A 37 3.85 13.83 14.09
CA MET A 37 5.05 14.13 14.87
C MET A 37 4.92 13.63 16.30
N LYS A 38 3.74 13.81 16.91
CA LYS A 38 3.42 13.27 18.23
C LYS A 38 3.55 11.74 18.27
N ALA A 39 2.98 11.04 17.28
CA ALA A 39 3.09 9.59 17.16
C ALA A 39 4.52 9.11 16.87
N ALA A 40 5.34 9.95 16.23
CA ALA A 40 6.77 9.72 16.05
C ALA A 40 7.61 10.09 17.29
N GLU A 41 6.99 10.52 18.39
CA GLU A 41 7.64 11.00 19.62
C GLU A 41 8.62 12.16 19.35
N LEU A 42 8.27 13.05 18.41
CA LEU A 42 9.07 14.20 18.02
C LEU A 42 8.24 15.48 18.15
N THR A 43 8.93 16.60 18.35
CA THR A 43 8.27 17.91 18.48
C THR A 43 7.75 18.38 17.12
N HIS A 44 6.61 19.08 17.13
CA HIS A 44 6.03 19.65 15.90
C HIS A 44 7.03 20.55 15.15
N GLY A 45 7.81 21.36 15.87
CA GLY A 45 8.82 22.25 15.28
C GLY A 45 9.96 21.53 14.55
N GLY A 46 10.20 20.24 14.86
CA GLY A 46 11.20 19.43 14.16
C GLY A 46 10.81 19.06 12.73
N PHE A 47 9.52 19.14 12.38
CA PHE A 47 9.00 18.69 11.09
C PHE A 47 9.70 19.35 9.90
N TYR A 48 9.79 20.69 9.92
CA TYR A 48 10.38 21.47 8.84
C TYR A 48 11.90 21.33 8.72
N GLY A 49 12.54 20.65 9.69
CA GLY A 49 13.93 20.21 9.56
C GLY A 49 14.10 18.92 8.77
N HIS A 50 13.00 18.17 8.51
CA HIS A 50 13.02 16.86 7.86
C HIS A 50 12.28 16.83 6.51
N PHE A 51 11.22 17.62 6.37
CA PHE A 51 10.31 17.62 5.22
C PHE A 51 9.96 19.05 4.80
N GLU A 52 9.78 19.25 3.50
CA GLU A 52 9.45 20.57 2.94
C GLU A 52 7.98 20.94 3.19
N SER A 53 7.10 19.94 3.21
CA SER A 53 5.66 20.14 3.37
C SER A 53 4.97 18.84 3.81
N LYS A 54 3.69 18.94 4.21
CA LYS A 54 2.85 17.76 4.48
C LYS A 54 2.75 16.87 3.24
N ASP A 55 2.65 17.47 2.04
CA ASP A 55 2.55 16.73 0.78
C ASP A 55 3.83 15.97 0.44
N ASP A 56 5.00 16.54 0.76
CA ASP A 56 6.30 15.86 0.64
C ASP A 56 6.36 14.62 1.54
N LEU A 57 6.01 14.76 2.83
CA LEU A 57 5.90 13.63 3.74
C LEU A 57 4.87 12.60 3.24
N ALA A 58 3.70 13.04 2.78
CA ALA A 58 2.65 12.15 2.30
C ALA A 58 3.09 11.34 1.07
N ALA A 59 3.82 11.97 0.14
CA ALA A 59 4.39 11.29 -1.02
C ALA A 59 5.39 10.22 -0.58
N GLN A 60 6.34 10.56 0.30
CA GLN A 60 7.35 9.60 0.77
C GLN A 60 6.76 8.45 1.60
N ALA A 61 5.79 8.75 2.46
CA ALA A 61 5.10 7.76 3.27
C ALA A 61 4.24 6.81 2.42
N CYS A 62 3.62 7.33 1.34
CA CYS A 62 2.90 6.53 0.35
C CYS A 62 3.84 5.64 -0.46
N ASP A 63 4.99 6.16 -0.92
CA ASP A 63 5.98 5.33 -1.65
C ASP A 63 6.52 4.24 -0.75
N ALA A 64 6.87 4.55 0.50
CA ALA A 64 7.33 3.56 1.48
C ALA A 64 6.30 2.44 1.70
N ALA A 65 5.01 2.78 1.74
CA ALA A 65 3.93 1.80 1.87
C ALA A 65 3.86 0.84 0.66
N LEU A 66 3.90 1.41 -0.54
CA LEU A 66 3.78 0.67 -1.79
C LEU A 66 5.05 -0.13 -2.10
N ALA A 67 6.22 0.41 -1.79
CA ALA A 67 7.50 -0.29 -1.87
C ALA A 67 7.54 -1.50 -0.94
N LYS A 68 7.09 -1.36 0.32
CA LYS A 68 6.97 -2.48 1.25
C LYS A 68 6.01 -3.55 0.74
N SER A 69 4.87 -3.14 0.16
CA SER A 69 3.92 -4.06 -0.45
C SER A 69 4.53 -4.83 -1.63
N ALA A 70 5.27 -4.13 -2.51
CA ALA A 70 5.93 -4.73 -3.67
C ALA A 70 7.07 -5.69 -3.27
N ALA A 71 7.85 -5.34 -2.24
CA ALA A 71 8.88 -6.23 -1.67
C ALA A 71 8.23 -7.52 -1.14
N ARG A 72 7.15 -7.40 -0.36
CA ARG A 72 6.44 -8.58 0.16
C ARG A 72 5.85 -9.46 -0.94
N TRP A 73 5.29 -8.86 -1.98
CA TRP A 73 4.78 -9.60 -3.13
C TRP A 73 5.89 -10.29 -3.92
N THR A 74 7.06 -9.65 -4.04
CA THR A 74 8.24 -10.26 -4.64
C THR A 74 8.67 -11.49 -3.86
N GLU A 75 8.76 -11.40 -2.53
CA GLU A 75 9.07 -12.54 -1.65
C GLU A 75 8.07 -13.70 -1.85
N VAL A 76 6.76 -13.40 -1.85
CA VAL A 76 5.72 -14.42 -2.03
C VAL A 76 5.87 -15.11 -3.39
N ARG A 77 6.04 -14.33 -4.46
CA ARG A 77 6.26 -14.85 -5.82
C ARG A 77 7.48 -15.77 -5.87
N ASP A 78 8.62 -15.29 -5.38
CA ASP A 78 9.90 -16.00 -5.51
C ASP A 78 9.93 -17.27 -4.65
N SER A 79 9.22 -17.28 -3.52
CA SER A 79 9.12 -18.46 -2.64
C SER A 79 8.17 -19.56 -3.16
N ALA A 80 7.25 -19.23 -4.06
CA ALA A 80 6.16 -20.13 -4.47
C ALA A 80 6.39 -20.84 -5.81
N GLY A 81 7.43 -20.47 -6.57
CA GLY A 81 7.76 -21.13 -7.84
C GLY A 81 6.60 -21.10 -8.84
N ASP A 82 6.18 -22.27 -9.34
CA ASP A 82 5.10 -22.39 -10.32
C ASP A 82 3.73 -21.96 -9.78
N ASP A 83 3.53 -22.01 -8.45
CA ASP A 83 2.29 -21.57 -7.78
C ASP A 83 2.28 -20.07 -7.45
N ALA A 84 3.26 -19.31 -7.94
CA ALA A 84 3.43 -17.90 -7.59
C ALA A 84 2.16 -17.06 -7.77
N PHE A 85 1.43 -17.25 -8.87
CA PHE A 85 0.19 -16.51 -9.09
C PHE A 85 -0.83 -16.81 -7.98
N ALA A 86 -1.08 -18.10 -7.71
CA ALA A 86 -2.06 -18.51 -6.71
C ALA A 86 -1.67 -18.05 -5.29
N ALA A 87 -0.38 -18.17 -4.95
CA ALA A 87 0.17 -17.71 -3.68
C ALA A 87 0.00 -16.19 -3.49
N MET A 88 0.23 -15.39 -4.53
CA MET A 88 0.04 -13.94 -4.49
C MET A 88 -1.43 -13.55 -4.28
N ILE A 89 -2.37 -14.19 -4.98
CA ILE A 89 -3.82 -13.94 -4.80
C ILE A 89 -4.24 -14.29 -3.38
N ALA A 90 -3.86 -15.48 -2.89
CA ALA A 90 -4.18 -15.92 -1.54
C ALA A 90 -3.58 -15.01 -0.47
N HIS A 91 -2.35 -14.52 -0.67
CA HIS A 91 -1.71 -13.60 0.26
C HIS A 91 -2.45 -12.27 0.35
N TYR A 92 -2.82 -11.67 -0.80
CA TYR A 92 -3.47 -10.36 -0.85
C TYR A 92 -4.88 -10.38 -0.27
N LEU A 93 -5.65 -11.45 -0.53
CA LEU A 93 -7.04 -11.57 -0.08
C LEU A 93 -7.18 -12.17 1.33
N SER A 94 -6.07 -12.32 2.07
CA SER A 94 -6.13 -12.82 3.44
C SER A 94 -6.78 -11.82 4.41
N PRO A 95 -7.52 -12.30 5.45
CA PRO A 95 -8.10 -11.49 6.54
C PRO A 95 -7.23 -10.33 7.05
N ARG A 96 -5.94 -10.59 7.15
CA ARG A 96 -4.95 -9.65 7.69
C ARG A 96 -4.72 -8.40 6.83
N GLN A 97 -5.05 -8.45 5.53
CA GLN A 97 -4.73 -7.39 4.58
C GLN A 97 -5.80 -6.29 4.45
N TYR A 98 -6.97 -6.47 5.06
CA TYR A 98 -8.05 -5.47 5.03
C TYR A 98 -8.47 -4.96 6.40
N ASP A 99 -7.85 -5.42 7.48
CA ASP A 99 -8.01 -4.78 8.79
C ASP A 99 -7.63 -3.29 8.73
N SER A 100 -8.49 -2.46 9.33
CA SER A 100 -8.36 -1.01 9.46
C SER A 100 -7.14 -0.52 10.24
N SER A 101 -6.35 -1.41 10.84
CA SER A 101 -5.17 -1.14 11.67
C SER A 101 -3.92 -0.62 10.93
N GLY A 102 -4.07 0.01 9.77
CA GLY A 102 -2.94 0.55 9.00
C GLY A 102 -1.99 -0.51 8.40
N ARG A 103 -2.36 -1.79 8.48
CA ARG A 103 -1.55 -2.92 7.98
C ARG A 103 -1.89 -3.33 6.55
N GLY A 104 -3.04 -2.92 6.05
CA GLY A 104 -3.52 -3.27 4.71
C GLY A 104 -2.79 -2.55 3.56
N CYS A 105 -3.15 -2.91 2.33
CA CYS A 105 -2.57 -2.31 1.13
C CYS A 105 -2.92 -0.82 1.00
N ALA A 106 -1.93 0.02 0.68
CA ALA A 106 -2.13 1.45 0.46
C ALA A 106 -3.09 1.75 -0.71
N LEU A 107 -3.14 0.89 -1.74
CA LEU A 107 -4.08 1.08 -2.86
C LEU A 107 -5.54 1.00 -2.41
N VAL A 108 -5.85 0.08 -1.48
CA VAL A 108 -7.18 -0.09 -0.90
C VAL A 108 -7.52 1.09 0.02
N ALA A 109 -6.56 1.49 0.87
CA ALA A 109 -6.79 2.54 1.86
C ALA A 109 -6.89 3.95 1.26
N LEU A 110 -6.12 4.24 0.20
CA LEU A 110 -5.86 5.60 -0.27
C LEU A 110 -6.31 5.84 -1.72
N GLY A 111 -6.75 4.81 -2.44
CA GLY A 111 -7.06 4.91 -3.87
C GLY A 111 -8.13 5.93 -4.22
N ALA A 112 -9.18 6.05 -3.41
CA ALA A 112 -10.25 7.04 -3.61
C ALA A 112 -9.85 8.48 -3.24
N GLU A 113 -8.77 8.65 -2.48
CA GLU A 113 -8.26 9.97 -2.09
C GLU A 113 -7.15 10.46 -3.02
N ALA A 114 -6.34 9.55 -3.57
CA ALA A 114 -5.20 9.88 -4.41
C ALA A 114 -5.49 10.93 -5.50
N PRO A 115 -6.61 10.90 -6.26
CA PRO A 115 -6.89 11.91 -7.28
C PRO A 115 -7.00 13.35 -6.76
N ARG A 116 -7.34 13.53 -5.48
CA ARG A 116 -7.51 14.85 -4.82
C ARG A 116 -6.21 15.41 -4.23
N GLN A 117 -5.16 14.59 -4.16
CA GLN A 117 -3.89 14.95 -3.55
C GLN A 117 -2.96 15.72 -4.49
N ALA A 118 -1.87 16.27 -3.95
CA ALA A 118 -0.85 16.98 -4.71
C ALA A 118 -0.23 16.13 -5.85
N LYS A 119 0.34 16.81 -6.86
CA LYS A 119 0.95 16.15 -8.04
C LYS A 119 2.02 15.12 -7.65
N SER A 120 2.83 15.41 -6.64
CA SER A 120 3.88 14.52 -6.11
C SER A 120 3.29 13.21 -5.57
N VAL A 121 2.25 13.31 -4.75
CA VAL A 121 1.55 12.15 -4.16
C VAL A 121 0.91 11.30 -5.26
N ARG A 122 0.24 11.93 -6.24
CA ARG A 122 -0.36 11.21 -7.39
C ARG A 122 0.67 10.46 -8.23
N ALA A 123 1.84 11.05 -8.43
CA ALA A 123 2.93 10.42 -9.18
C ALA A 123 3.43 9.16 -8.45
N VAL A 124 3.72 9.28 -7.15
CA VAL A 124 4.13 8.14 -6.32
C VAL A 124 3.08 7.04 -6.33
N PHE A 125 1.80 7.39 -6.19
CA PHE A 125 0.72 6.41 -6.17
C PHE A 125 0.65 5.61 -7.48
N ARG A 126 0.74 6.30 -8.63
CA ARG A 126 0.81 5.68 -9.95
C ARG A 126 2.02 4.75 -10.06
N ASP A 127 3.19 5.23 -9.66
CA ASP A 127 4.44 4.48 -9.82
C ASP A 127 4.47 3.23 -8.91
N GLY A 128 3.94 3.34 -7.70
CA GLY A 128 3.78 2.21 -6.79
C GLY A 128 2.74 1.18 -7.26
N LEU A 129 1.62 1.62 -7.84
CA LEU A 129 0.68 0.71 -8.52
C LEU A 129 1.39 -0.05 -9.65
N MET A 130 2.15 0.67 -10.49
CA MET A 130 2.85 0.03 -11.60
C MET A 130 3.92 -0.95 -11.14
N ARG A 131 4.62 -0.65 -10.04
CA ARG A 131 5.58 -1.57 -9.41
C ARG A 131 4.91 -2.89 -8.99
N LEU A 132 3.72 -2.84 -8.40
CA LEU A 132 2.94 -4.04 -8.03
C LEU A 132 2.47 -4.83 -9.26
N VAL A 133 2.01 -4.12 -10.30
CA VAL A 133 1.64 -4.72 -11.59
C VAL A 133 2.82 -5.48 -12.19
N ASP A 134 4.01 -4.89 -12.17
CA ASP A 134 5.21 -5.51 -12.74
C ASP A 134 5.65 -6.76 -11.96
N VAL A 135 5.51 -6.76 -10.62
CA VAL A 135 5.75 -7.97 -9.81
C VAL A 135 4.78 -9.10 -10.20
N LEU A 136 3.49 -8.78 -10.33
CA LEU A 136 2.46 -9.74 -10.70
C LEU A 136 2.63 -10.26 -12.14
N MET A 137 3.07 -9.42 -13.06
CA MET A 137 3.43 -9.85 -14.43
C MET A 137 4.53 -10.92 -14.44
N GLY A 138 5.38 -10.98 -13.41
CA GLY A 138 6.38 -12.03 -13.25
C GLY A 138 5.78 -13.41 -12.94
N ALA A 139 4.56 -13.47 -12.41
CA ALA A 139 3.87 -14.71 -12.05
C ALA A 139 2.85 -15.18 -13.10
N ILE A 140 2.69 -14.43 -14.20
CA ILE A 140 1.69 -14.74 -15.23
C ILE A 140 2.42 -15.22 -16.49
N PRO A 141 2.03 -16.33 -17.13
CA PRO A 141 2.63 -16.78 -18.38
C PRO A 141 2.15 -15.96 -19.60
N GLY A 142 2.89 -16.06 -20.71
CA GLY A 142 2.50 -15.47 -22.00
C GLY A 142 3.23 -14.18 -22.39
N THR A 143 2.75 -13.54 -23.45
CA THR A 143 3.41 -12.35 -24.02
C THR A 143 3.35 -11.16 -23.07
N LYS A 144 4.30 -10.22 -23.18
CA LYS A 144 4.33 -9.01 -22.32
C LYS A 144 3.00 -8.25 -22.32
N ALA A 145 2.35 -8.11 -23.48
CA ALA A 145 1.07 -7.43 -23.61
C ALA A 145 -0.08 -8.19 -22.91
N ALA A 146 -0.14 -9.52 -23.06
CA ALA A 146 -1.13 -10.36 -22.39
C ALA A 146 -0.95 -10.35 -20.86
N ARG A 147 0.29 -10.50 -20.39
CA ARG A 147 0.65 -10.43 -18.96
C ARG A 147 0.24 -9.10 -18.35
N ARG A 148 0.55 -8.00 -19.02
CA ARG A 148 0.16 -6.65 -18.57
C ARG A 148 -1.34 -6.49 -18.45
N ARG A 149 -2.11 -6.94 -19.46
CA ARG A 149 -3.57 -6.87 -19.44
C ARG A 149 -4.15 -7.69 -18.28
N LYS A 150 -3.68 -8.93 -18.10
CA LYS A 150 -4.12 -9.80 -17.00
C LYS A 150 -3.75 -9.21 -15.64
N ALA A 151 -2.52 -8.74 -15.46
CA ALA A 151 -2.06 -8.12 -14.21
C ALA A 151 -2.89 -6.89 -13.82
N LEU A 152 -3.20 -6.00 -14.77
CA LEU A 152 -4.04 -4.83 -14.52
C LEU A 152 -5.47 -5.23 -14.09
N ALA A 153 -6.07 -6.20 -14.77
CA ALA A 153 -7.41 -6.70 -14.41
C ALA A 153 -7.41 -7.34 -13.02
N VAL A 154 -6.42 -8.19 -12.73
CA VAL A 154 -6.26 -8.83 -11.42
C VAL A 154 -6.06 -7.78 -10.32
N MET A 155 -5.20 -6.77 -10.53
CA MET A 155 -5.02 -5.69 -9.56
C MET A 155 -6.31 -4.93 -9.29
N ALA A 156 -7.12 -4.64 -10.32
CA ALA A 156 -8.41 -4.00 -10.15
C ALA A 156 -9.39 -4.86 -9.32
N GLN A 157 -9.43 -6.16 -9.57
CA GLN A 157 -10.26 -7.11 -8.80
C GLN A 157 -9.81 -7.21 -7.35
N LEU A 158 -8.50 -7.37 -7.11
CA LEU A 158 -7.91 -7.46 -5.77
C LEU A 158 -8.18 -6.20 -4.95
N VAL A 159 -7.89 -5.02 -5.52
CA VAL A 159 -8.12 -3.74 -4.83
C VAL A 159 -9.61 -3.51 -4.61
N GLY A 160 -10.46 -3.78 -5.61
CA GLY A 160 -11.91 -3.62 -5.49
C GLY A 160 -12.51 -4.52 -4.40
N ALA A 161 -12.12 -5.80 -4.37
CA ALA A 161 -12.55 -6.72 -3.33
C ALA A 161 -12.10 -6.25 -1.93
N GLY A 162 -10.86 -5.77 -1.81
CA GLY A 162 -10.36 -5.20 -0.55
C GLY A 162 -11.12 -3.94 -0.10
N VAL A 163 -11.52 -3.07 -1.04
CA VAL A 163 -12.34 -1.88 -0.73
C VAL A 163 -13.73 -2.31 -0.24
N LEU A 164 -14.38 -3.23 -0.94
CA LEU A 164 -15.71 -3.70 -0.57
C LEU A 164 -15.71 -4.44 0.77
N ALA A 165 -14.75 -5.34 0.99
CA ALA A 165 -14.60 -6.08 2.25
C ALA A 165 -14.41 -5.14 3.46
N ARG A 166 -13.74 -4.00 3.29
CA ARG A 166 -13.61 -2.97 4.34
C ARG A 166 -14.87 -2.16 4.55
N ALA A 167 -15.64 -1.93 3.50
CA ALA A 167 -16.80 -1.04 3.53
C ALA A 167 -18.03 -1.68 4.20
N VAL A 168 -18.19 -3.00 4.11
CA VAL A 168 -19.40 -3.69 4.56
C VAL A 168 -19.56 -3.77 6.09
N ASN A 169 -18.48 -3.62 6.86
CA ASN A 169 -18.48 -3.71 8.33
C ASN A 169 -19.19 -4.98 8.87
N ASP A 170 -19.08 -6.07 8.12
CA ASP A 170 -19.59 -7.40 8.43
C ASP A 170 -18.48 -8.40 8.09
N GLY A 171 -17.97 -9.10 9.10
CA GLY A 171 -16.84 -10.02 8.92
C GLY A 171 -17.16 -11.20 8.01
N ALA A 172 -18.38 -11.74 8.10
CA ALA A 172 -18.80 -12.89 7.29
C ALA A 172 -18.97 -12.49 5.82
N LEU A 173 -19.62 -11.35 5.57
CA LEU A 173 -19.77 -10.84 4.21
C LEU A 173 -18.43 -10.39 3.61
N ALA A 174 -17.53 -9.81 4.41
CA ALA A 174 -16.18 -9.47 3.96
C ALA A 174 -15.40 -10.71 3.52
N GLU A 175 -15.43 -11.79 4.31
CA GLU A 175 -14.80 -13.07 3.96
C GLU A 175 -15.41 -13.68 2.69
N GLU A 176 -16.74 -13.62 2.55
CA GLU A 176 -17.44 -14.12 1.35
C GLU A 176 -16.99 -13.37 0.09
N ILE A 177 -16.91 -12.03 0.12
CA ILE A 177 -16.44 -11.20 -1.00
C ILE A 177 -15.03 -11.60 -1.45
N LEU A 178 -14.13 -11.80 -0.49
CA LEU A 178 -12.73 -12.10 -0.77
C LEU A 178 -12.56 -13.52 -1.29
N GLU A 179 -13.25 -14.49 -0.70
CA GLU A 179 -13.21 -15.88 -1.15
C GLU A 179 -13.86 -16.05 -2.53
N ALA A 180 -14.97 -15.36 -2.81
CA ALA A 180 -15.57 -15.33 -4.14
C ALA A 180 -14.59 -14.76 -5.18
N THR A 181 -13.92 -13.65 -4.87
CA THR A 181 -12.92 -13.04 -5.74
C THR A 181 -11.73 -13.97 -5.96
N LYS A 182 -11.24 -14.61 -4.91
CA LYS A 182 -10.14 -15.57 -4.97
C LYS A 182 -10.47 -16.74 -5.89
N ARG A 183 -11.64 -17.37 -5.72
CA ARG A 183 -12.09 -18.50 -6.56
C ARG A 183 -12.19 -18.11 -8.02
N ASP A 184 -12.78 -16.95 -8.32
CA ASP A 184 -12.90 -16.45 -9.70
C ASP A 184 -11.53 -16.23 -10.35
N LEU A 185 -10.59 -15.63 -9.63
CA LEU A 185 -9.24 -15.37 -10.13
C LEU A 185 -8.45 -16.65 -10.39
N LEU A 186 -8.56 -17.64 -9.50
CA LEU A 186 -7.85 -18.92 -9.61
C LEU A 186 -8.47 -19.84 -10.67
N ALA A 187 -9.77 -19.77 -10.92
CA ALA A 187 -10.41 -20.53 -12.01
C ALA A 187 -9.96 -20.06 -13.41
N ARG A 188 -9.40 -18.85 -13.51
CA ARG A 188 -8.93 -18.21 -14.75
C ARG A 188 -7.40 -18.20 -14.87
N SER A 189 -6.67 -18.81 -13.93
CA SER A 189 -5.21 -18.73 -13.85
C SER A 189 -4.54 -19.54 -14.95
#